data_AF-A0AAV0MDA3-F1
#
_entry.id   AF-A0AAV0MDA3-F1
#
_cell.length_a   1.000
_cell.length_b   1.000
_cell.length_c   1.000
_cell.angle_alpha   90.00
_cell.angle_beta   90.00
_cell.angle_gamma   90.00
#
_symmetry.space_group_name_H-M   'P 1'
#
loop_
_entity.id
_entity.type
_entity.pdbx_description
1 polymer ?
#
loop_
_entity_poly.entity_id
_entity_poly.type
_entity_poly.pdbx_seq_one_letter_code
_entity_poly.pdbx_strand_id
1 'polypeptide(L)'
;MEDLEAAYEMAKLNNIQVKGLMLTNPSNPLGTILDGDTLRSIVAFTNEKNIHLICDEIYSASVFGKPNYVSMAEIIDEDRRNGGGKNSLNLNLIHIVNS
;
A
#
# COMPACT_ATOMS: atom_id res chain seq x y z
N MET A 1 -4.78 9.05 -5.40
CA MET A 1 -5.72 8.70 -4.31
C MET A 1 -7.17 8.83 -4.75
N GLU A 2 -7.55 9.93 -5.42
CA GLU A 2 -8.92 10.16 -5.92
C GLU A 2 -9.52 8.95 -6.67
N ASP A 3 -8.78 8.38 -7.63
CA ASP A 3 -9.26 7.21 -8.39
C ASP A 3 -9.50 5.97 -7.51
N LEU A 4 -8.67 5.75 -6.48
CA LEU A 4 -8.79 4.62 -5.56
C LEU A 4 -10.02 4.77 -4.68
N GLU A 5 -10.28 5.97 -4.17
CA GLU A 5 -11.47 6.30 -3.38
C GLU A 5 -12.74 6.16 -4.24
N ALA A 6 -12.71 6.70 -5.46
CA ALA A 6 -13.82 6.58 -6.40
C ALA A 6 -14.14 5.12 -6.73
N ALA A 7 -13.12 4.29 -6.99
CA ALA A 7 -13.29 2.86 -7.26
C ALA A 7 -13.89 2.12 -6.05
N TYR A 8 -13.44 2.42 -4.84
CA TYR A 8 -14.00 1.83 -3.61
C TYR A 8 -15.45 2.22 -3.38
N GLU A 9 -15.79 3.51 -3.51
CA GLU A 9 -17.17 3.97 -3.33
C GLU A 9 -18.10 3.43 -4.44
N MET A 10 -17.62 3.31 -5.68
CA MET A 10 -18.37 2.65 -6.75
C MET A 10 -18.64 1.18 -6.44
N ALA A 11 -17.67 0.42 -5.94
CA ALA A 11 -17.88 -0.97 -5.53
C ALA A 11 -18.94 -1.06 -4.42
N LYS A 12 -18.88 -0.16 -3.44
CA LYS A 12 -19.85 -0.07 -2.35
C LYS A 12 -21.26 0.24 -2.84
N LEU A 13 -21.42 1.18 -3.78
CA LEU A 13 -22.71 1.51 -4.42
C LEU A 13 -23.31 0.31 -5.17
N ASN A 14 -22.47 -0.55 -5.73
CA ASN A 14 -22.87 -1.78 -6.40
C ASN A 14 -23.08 -2.97 -5.44
N ASN A 15 -23.12 -2.74 -4.12
CA ASN A 15 -23.20 -3.78 -3.09
C ASN A 15 -22.07 -4.83 -3.17
N ILE A 16 -20.91 -4.45 -3.69
CA ILE A 16 -19.71 -5.30 -3.72
C ILE A 16 -18.90 -5.04 -2.47
N GLN A 17 -18.69 -6.07 -1.66
CA GLN A 17 -17.87 -5.97 -0.46
C GLN A 17 -16.39 -6.09 -0.82
N VAL A 18 -15.69 -4.96 -0.87
CA VAL A 18 -14.24 -4.92 -1.04
C VAL A 18 -13.55 -5.55 0.18
N LYS A 19 -12.61 -6.46 -0.05
CA LYS A 19 -11.87 -7.17 1.00
C LYS A 19 -10.41 -6.73 1.11
N GLY A 20 -9.87 -6.13 0.06
CA GLY A 20 -8.49 -5.69 0.07
C GLY A 20 -8.08 -4.96 -1.20
N LEU A 21 -6.88 -4.41 -1.12
CA LEU A 21 -6.15 -3.77 -2.19
C LEU A 21 -4.86 -4.55 -2.42
N MET A 22 -4.53 -4.80 -3.69
CA MET A 22 -3.28 -5.42 -4.10
C MET A 22 -2.45 -4.42 -4.90
N LEU A 23 -1.20 -4.26 -4.52
CA LEU A 23 -0.21 -3.41 -5.18
C LEU A 23 0.94 -4.26 -5.70
N THR A 24 1.50 -3.88 -6.85
CA THR A 24 2.80 -4.35 -7.33
C THR A 24 3.75 -3.16 -7.31
N ASN A 25 4.83 -3.24 -6.52
CA ASN A 25 5.81 -2.16 -6.39
C ASN A 25 7.23 -2.75 -6.29
N PRO A 26 8.06 -2.66 -7.35
CA PRO A 26 7.81 -1.98 -8.62
C PRO A 26 6.67 -2.59 -9.46
N SER A 27 5.94 -1.73 -10.18
CA SER A 27 4.81 -2.15 -11.02
C SER A 27 5.27 -2.94 -12.24
N ASN A 28 4.59 -4.02 -12.58
CA ASN A 28 4.77 -4.78 -13.81
C ASN A 28 3.50 -4.66 -14.67
N PRO A 29 3.56 -4.29 -15.97
CA PRO A 29 4.72 -4.14 -16.86
C PRO A 29 5.35 -2.75 -16.91
N LEU A 30 4.83 -1.79 -16.13
CA LEU A 30 5.18 -0.38 -16.29
C LEU A 30 6.56 0.00 -15.75
N GLY A 31 7.14 -0.81 -14.87
CA GLY A 31 8.44 -0.54 -14.22
C GLY A 31 8.42 0.68 -13.30
N THR A 32 7.24 1.20 -12.95
CA THR A 32 7.10 2.39 -12.12
C THR A 32 7.22 2.06 -10.64
N ILE A 33 7.91 2.93 -9.91
CA ILE A 33 8.11 2.85 -8.47
C ILE A 33 7.18 3.88 -7.83
N LEU A 34 6.39 3.46 -6.84
CA LEU A 34 5.58 4.37 -6.05
C LEU A 34 6.47 5.12 -5.05
N ASP A 35 6.25 6.42 -4.92
CA ASP A 35 6.93 7.24 -3.92
C ASP A 35 6.38 6.96 -2.50
N GLY A 36 7.17 7.32 -1.49
CA GLY A 36 6.83 7.05 -0.10
C GLY A 36 5.54 7.73 0.40
N ASP A 37 5.17 8.90 -0.13
CA ASP A 37 3.94 9.60 0.27
C ASP A 37 2.70 8.88 -0.28
N THR A 38 2.81 8.37 -1.51
CA THR A 38 1.80 7.49 -2.10
C THR A 38 1.64 6.20 -1.29
N LEU A 39 2.73 5.54 -0.91
CA LEU A 39 2.68 4.32 -0.09
C LEU A 39 2.03 4.59 1.28
N ARG A 40 2.40 5.68 1.96
CA ARG A 40 1.77 6.13 3.22
C ARG A 40 0.27 6.35 3.08
N SER A 41 -0.15 7.01 2.00
CA SER A 41 -1.56 7.28 1.72
C SER A 41 -2.35 5.99 1.50
N ILE A 42 -1.76 4.99 0.83
CA ILE A 42 -2.40 3.68 0.61
C ILE A 42 -2.52 2.88 1.91
N VAL A 43 -1.46 2.87 2.74
CA VAL A 43 -1.51 2.25 4.07
C VAL A 43 -2.62 2.87 4.90
N ALA A 44 -2.70 4.20 4.96
CA ALA A 44 -3.75 4.91 5.69
C ALA A 44 -5.14 4.56 5.17
N PHE A 45 -5.35 4.59 3.86
CA PHE A 45 -6.62 4.25 3.22
C PHE A 45 -7.08 2.83 3.55
N THR A 46 -6.21 1.84 3.38
CA THR A 46 -6.57 0.43 3.63
C THR A 46 -6.86 0.17 5.11
N ASN A 47 -6.12 0.82 6.02
CA ASN A 47 -6.37 0.72 7.46
C ASN A 47 -7.68 1.39 7.86
N GLU A 48 -7.98 2.60 7.35
CA GLU A 48 -9.23 3.32 7.63
C GLU A 48 -10.45 2.52 7.17
N LYS A 49 -10.37 1.90 5.99
CA LYS A 49 -11.46 1.07 5.45
C LYS A 49 -11.49 -0.34 6.05
N ASN A 50 -10.52 -0.69 6.90
CA ASN A 50 -10.35 -2.02 7.52
C ASN A 50 -10.39 -3.15 6.47
N ILE A 51 -9.62 -2.98 5.40
CA ILE A 51 -9.44 -3.95 4.31
C ILE A 51 -7.97 -4.39 4.23
N HIS A 52 -7.73 -5.55 3.63
CA HIS A 52 -6.36 -6.07 3.47
C HIS A 52 -5.54 -5.22 2.49
N LEU A 53 -4.26 -5.06 2.78
CA LEU A 53 -3.26 -4.55 1.85
C LEU A 53 -2.28 -5.68 1.52
N ILE A 54 -2.15 -6.02 0.24
CA ILE A 54 -1.16 -6.97 -0.25
C ILE A 54 -0.18 -6.19 -1.12
N CYS A 55 1.09 -6.14 -0.73
CA CYS A 55 2.15 -5.50 -1.49
C CYS A 55 3.08 -6.56 -2.07
N ASP A 56 3.05 -6.71 -3.38
CA ASP A 56 3.93 -7.57 -4.15
C ASP A 56 5.17 -6.78 -4.58
N GLU A 57 6.30 -7.09 -3.94
CA GLU A 57 7.59 -6.41 -4.07
C GLU A 57 8.66 -7.32 -4.72
N ILE A 58 8.26 -8.33 -5.50
CA ILE A 58 9.18 -9.30 -6.12
C ILE A 58 10.19 -8.68 -7.08
N TYR A 59 9.95 -7.45 -7.57
CA TYR A 59 10.87 -6.72 -8.44
C TYR A 59 11.75 -5.70 -7.70
N SER A 60 11.73 -5.68 -6.36
CA SER A 60 12.55 -4.77 -5.54
C SER A 60 14.05 -4.84 -5.88
N ALA A 61 14.57 -6.05 -6.14
CA ALA A 61 15.97 -6.26 -6.54
C ALA A 61 16.31 -5.83 -7.99
N SER A 62 15.31 -5.49 -8.80
CA SER A 62 15.46 -5.10 -10.22
C SER A 62 15.46 -3.59 -10.43
N VAL A 63 15.47 -2.79 -9.36
CA VAL A 63 15.52 -1.33 -9.43
C VAL A 63 16.96 -0.87 -9.69
N PHE A 64 17.26 -0.56 -10.95
CA PHE A 64 18.54 0.03 -11.36
C PHE A 64 18.36 1.51 -11.69
N GLY A 65 18.44 2.39 -10.68
CA GLY A 65 18.41 3.84 -10.91
C GLY A 65 17.62 4.64 -9.89
N LYS A 66 17.40 5.92 -10.18
CA LYS A 66 16.48 6.80 -9.43
C LYS A 66 15.07 6.73 -10.03
N PRO A 67 14.01 6.93 -9.25
CA PRO A 67 14.00 7.24 -7.80
C PRO A 67 14.40 6.04 -6.93
N ASN A 68 14.85 6.30 -5.70
CA ASN A 68 15.15 5.24 -4.74
C ASN A 68 13.85 4.47 -4.44
N TYR A 69 13.92 3.15 -4.55
CA TYR A 69 12.86 2.28 -4.10
C TYR A 69 12.67 2.39 -2.59
N VAL A 70 11.41 2.46 -2.16
CA VAL A 70 11.01 2.42 -0.75
C VAL A 70 10.12 1.20 -0.57
N SER A 71 10.53 0.28 0.31
CA SER A 71 9.70 -0.88 0.64
C SER A 71 8.53 -0.46 1.53
N MET A 72 7.39 -1.14 1.37
CA MET A 72 6.25 -1.03 2.27
C MET A 72 6.65 -1.33 3.73
N ALA A 73 7.63 -2.22 3.96
CA ALA A 73 8.12 -2.53 5.30
C ALA A 73 8.77 -1.31 5.99
N GLU A 74 9.49 -0.48 5.23
CA GLU A 74 10.12 0.74 5.75
C GLU A 74 9.06 1.74 6.19
N ILE A 75 8.00 1.93 5.39
CA ILE A 75 6.88 2.82 5.71
C ILE A 75 6.18 2.39 7.01
N ILE A 76 5.95 1.09 7.19
CA ILE A 76 5.32 0.55 8.41
C ILE A 76 6.23 0.75 9.63
N ASP A 77 7.54 0.52 9.48
CA ASP A 77 8.49 0.70 10.58
C ASP A 77 8.63 2.17 11.00
N GLU A 78 8.63 3.09 10.04
CA GLU A 78 8.58 4.54 10.31
C GLU A 78 7.33 4.93 11.10
N ASP A 79 6.15 4.45 10.72
CA ASP A 79 4.89 4.72 11.44
C ASP A 79 4.96 4.23 12.90
N ARG A 80 5.50 3.03 13.11
CA ARG A 80 5.71 2.47 14.46
C ARG A 80 6.67 3.32 15.29
N ARG A 81 7.77 3.78 14.71
CA ARG A 81 8.78 4.62 15.39
C ARG A 81 8.25 6.00 15.73
N ASN A 82 7.36 6.56 14.91
CA ASN A 82 6.73 7.86 15.14
C ASN A 82 5.63 7.86 16.21
N GLY A 83 5.55 6.78 17.00
CA GLY A 83 4.79 6.74 18.25
C GLY A 83 3.35 6.28 18.10
N GLY A 84 2.98 5.64 16.97
CA GLY A 84 1.68 5.00 16.77
C GLY A 84 0.54 5.89 17.25
N GLY A 85 0.22 6.94 16.49
CA GLY A 85 -0.81 7.90 16.86
C GLY A 85 -2.17 7.26 17.13
N LYS A 86 -3.19 8.10 17.36
CA LYS A 86 -4.57 7.71 17.73
C LYS A 86 -5.25 6.66 16.80
N ASN A 87 -4.66 6.38 15.63
CA ASN A 87 -4.99 5.30 14.70
C ASN A 87 -3.77 4.39 14.49
N SER A 88 -3.47 3.50 15.44
CA SER A 88 -2.41 2.51 15.26
C SER A 88 -2.74 1.57 14.09
N LEU A 89 -1.79 1.34 13.19
CA LEU A 89 -1.97 0.44 12.05
C LEU A 89 -2.36 -0.98 12.50
N ASN A 90 -3.45 -1.51 11.95
CA ASN A 90 -3.76 -2.93 12.08
C ASN A 90 -2.84 -3.77 11.17
N LEU A 91 -1.72 -4.22 11.72
CA LEU A 91 -0.72 -5.00 10.99
C LEU A 91 -1.22 -6.37 10.51
N ASN A 92 -2.30 -6.91 11.11
CA ASN A 92 -2.90 -8.17 10.64
C ASN A 92 -3.56 -8.05 9.26
N LEU A 93 -3.76 -6.82 8.77
CA LEU A 93 -4.32 -6.55 7.45
C LEU A 93 -3.26 -6.33 6.39
N ILE A 94 -1.98 -6.19 6.75
CA ILE A 94 -0.91 -5.82 5.82
C ILE A 94 -0.02 -7.03 5.55
N HIS A 95 0.11 -7.36 4.26
CA HIS A 95 0.86 -8.52 3.76
C HIS A 95 1.89 -8.03 2.75
N ILE A 96 3.16 -8.35 2.97
CA ILE A 96 4.27 -8.00 2.06
C ILE A 96 4.86 -9.29 1.51
N VAL A 97 4.94 -9.37 0.19
CA VAL A 97 5.54 -10.49 -0.54
C VAL A 97 6.82 -9.99 -1.20
N ASN A 98 7.96 -10.56 -0.81
CA ASN A 98 9.27 -10.30 -1.39
C ASN A 98 9.98 -11.62 -1.72
N SER A 99 11.03 -11.56 -2.56
CA SER A 99 11.85 -12.70 -2.98
C SER A 99 13.14 -12.81 -2.18
#